data_AF-A0AAV4BHA8-F1
#
_entry.id   AF-A0AAV4BHA8-F1
#
_cell.length_a   1.000
_cell.length_b   1.000
_cell.length_c   1.000
_cell.angle_alpha   90.00
_cell.angle_beta   90.00
_cell.angle_gamma   90.00
#
_symmetry.space_group_name_H-M   'P 1'
#
loop_
_entity.id
_entity.type
_entity.pdbx_description
1 polymer ?
#
loop_
_entity_poly.entity_id
_entity_poly.type
_entity_poly.pdbx_seq_one_letter_code
_entity_poly.pdbx_strand_id
1 'polypeptide(L)'
;MTAEGVHIPKEQDSRGINQFRPISLLNVEGKIFFSVMASRLTKYLTENRYINTSVQKGGIPGVSGCLEHATMIWEATQRPKSEKLNLDVVWLDLANAFGSVSHEMIQLALRMYHVPEVIQEYKCGKARLLTMLEESDDPVVKTVQPSLKTGRKWKVTEAVDEAKECLKMKEVIGQTQADRRGLGSTTAKWWSKTEGKEKRDMIIDETRNKEDSTRVQRAVQQPQQGQWTNWDTAIQRSLTWNDIWHMAPLRISFLIRSVYDLLPSNANLVRWG
;
A
#
# COMPACT_ATOMS: atom_id res chain seq x y z
N MET A 1 -3.75 -18.43 13.22
CA MET A 1 -3.20 -19.42 12.27
C MET A 1 -1.71 -19.52 12.53
N THR A 2 -1.23 -20.68 12.98
CA THR A 2 0.20 -20.97 13.11
C THR A 2 0.70 -21.55 11.78
N ALA A 3 1.86 -21.10 11.31
CA ALA A 3 2.50 -21.60 10.10
C ALA A 3 3.72 -22.44 10.48
N GLU A 4 3.86 -23.64 9.92
CA GLU A 4 5.02 -24.49 10.15
C GLU A 4 6.14 -24.13 9.18
N GLY A 5 7.38 -23.99 9.67
CA GLY A 5 8.54 -23.69 8.83
C GLY A 5 9.22 -24.97 8.34
N VAL A 6 9.40 -25.11 7.03
CA VAL A 6 10.19 -26.18 6.41
C VAL A 6 11.38 -25.55 5.67
N HIS A 7 12.57 -26.11 5.84
CA HIS A 7 13.78 -25.64 5.17
C HIS A 7 14.06 -26.49 3.92
N ILE A 8 13.98 -25.88 2.74
CA ILE A 8 14.25 -26.56 1.46
C ILE A 8 15.64 -26.17 0.96
N PRO A 9 16.55 -27.12 0.66
CA PRO A 9 17.88 -26.80 0.16
C PRO A 9 17.82 -26.10 -1.21
N LYS A 10 18.66 -25.07 -1.41
CA LYS A 10 18.80 -24.39 -2.71
C LYS A 10 19.67 -25.20 -3.67
N GLU A 11 20.62 -25.96 -3.13
CA GLU A 11 21.65 -26.71 -3.86
C GLU A 11 21.80 -28.12 -3.29
N GLN A 12 22.29 -29.08 -4.08
CA GLN A 12 22.41 -30.49 -3.69
C GLN A 12 23.24 -30.71 -2.41
N ASP A 13 24.32 -29.94 -2.21
CA ASP A 13 25.22 -30.07 -1.05
C ASP A 13 25.07 -28.93 -0.02
N SER A 14 23.82 -28.62 0.34
CA SER A 14 23.52 -27.56 1.32
C SER A 14 23.89 -28.00 2.75
N ARG A 15 24.87 -27.32 3.37
CA ARG A 15 25.36 -27.59 4.75
C ARG A 15 25.04 -26.47 5.74
N GLY A 16 24.96 -25.22 5.27
CA GLY A 16 24.68 -24.04 6.09
C GLY A 16 23.23 -23.58 5.99
N ILE A 17 22.65 -23.06 7.07
CA ILE A 17 21.22 -22.64 7.12
C ILE A 17 20.85 -21.56 6.09
N ASN A 18 21.81 -20.74 5.68
CA ASN A 18 21.69 -19.73 4.62
C ASN A 18 21.51 -20.32 3.20
N GLN A 19 21.90 -21.58 3.00
CA GLN A 19 21.71 -22.33 1.76
C GLN A 19 20.31 -22.95 1.67
N PHE A 20 19.48 -22.81 2.72
CA PHE A 20 18.09 -23.27 2.71
C PHE A 20 17.13 -22.11 2.48
N ARG A 21 16.01 -22.39 1.82
CA ARG A 21 14.84 -21.50 1.75
C ARG A 21 13.89 -21.86 2.88
N PRO A 22 13.62 -20.97 3.84
CA PRO A 22 12.56 -21.18 4.80
C PRO A 22 11.20 -21.01 4.08
N ILE A 23 10.39 -22.06 4.08
CA ILE A 23 9.03 -22.06 3.54
C ILE A 23 8.06 -22.19 4.71
N SER A 24 7.23 -21.17 4.90
CA SER A 24 6.14 -21.22 5.87
C SER A 24 4.92 -21.90 5.24
N LEU A 25 4.62 -23.12 5.69
CA LEU A 25 3.45 -23.86 5.29
C LEU A 25 2.24 -23.41 6.12
N LEU A 26 1.27 -22.80 5.44
CA LEU A 26 -0.03 -22.50 6.01
C LEU A 26 -0.92 -23.74 6.04
N ASN A 27 -1.86 -23.79 6.99
CA ASN A 27 -2.92 -24.80 7.02
C ASN A 27 -3.84 -24.66 5.78
N VAL A 28 -4.63 -25.70 5.48
CA VAL A 28 -5.50 -25.74 4.29
C VAL A 28 -6.45 -24.55 4.25
N GLU A 29 -7.06 -24.21 5.38
CA GLU A 29 -7.97 -23.04 5.50
C GLU A 29 -7.25 -21.73 5.15
N GLY A 30 -6.02 -21.53 5.67
CA GLY A 30 -5.19 -20.38 5.35
C GLY A 30 -4.83 -20.32 3.87
N LYS A 31 -4.46 -21.46 3.26
CA LYS A 31 -4.16 -21.53 1.81
C LYS A 31 -5.36 -21.12 0.97
N ILE A 32 -6.56 -21.61 1.29
CA ILE A 32 -7.81 -21.24 0.60
C ILE A 32 -8.07 -19.74 0.76
N PHE A 33 -8.03 -19.24 2.00
CA PHE A 33 -8.27 -17.83 2.28
C PHE A 33 -7.32 -16.91 1.51
N PHE A 34 -6.00 -17.14 1.61
CA PHE A 34 -5.01 -16.32 0.92
C PHE A 34 -5.04 -16.49 -0.60
N SER A 35 -5.44 -17.66 -1.12
CA SER A 35 -5.65 -17.86 -2.56
C SER A 35 -6.79 -16.99 -3.10
N VAL A 36 -7.92 -16.92 -2.38
CA VAL A 36 -9.05 -16.04 -2.76
C VAL A 36 -8.63 -14.57 -2.70
N MET A 37 -7.93 -14.17 -1.63
CA MET A 37 -7.42 -12.80 -1.48
C MET A 37 -6.44 -12.42 -2.61
N ALA A 38 -5.48 -13.29 -2.91
CA ALA A 38 -4.51 -13.07 -3.98
C ALA A 38 -5.17 -12.93 -5.35
N SER A 39 -6.17 -13.78 -5.64
CA SER A 39 -6.94 -13.71 -6.89
C SER A 39 -7.69 -12.38 -7.02
N ARG A 40 -8.41 -11.97 -5.97
CA ARG A 40 -9.15 -10.69 -5.96
C ARG A 40 -8.23 -9.49 -6.08
N LEU A 41 -7.12 -9.48 -5.34
CA LEU A 41 -6.15 -8.39 -5.38
C LEU A 41 -5.48 -8.27 -6.75
N THR A 42 -5.07 -9.40 -7.34
CA THR A 42 -4.46 -9.43 -8.68
C THR A 42 -5.42 -8.90 -9.74
N LYS A 43 -6.68 -9.33 -9.68
CA LYS A 43 -7.74 -8.81 -10.56
C LYS A 43 -7.90 -7.30 -10.41
N TYR A 44 -8.03 -6.81 -9.18
CA TYR A 44 -8.16 -5.38 -8.88
C TYR A 44 -6.98 -4.55 -9.42
N LEU A 45 -5.74 -4.98 -9.16
CA LEU A 45 -4.55 -4.27 -9.62
C LEU A 45 -4.42 -4.25 -11.15
N THR A 46 -4.84 -5.32 -11.81
CA THR A 46 -4.76 -5.44 -13.28
C THR A 46 -5.86 -4.65 -13.98
N GLU A 47 -7.11 -4.75 -13.52
CA GLU A 47 -8.26 -4.03 -14.10
C GLU A 47 -8.11 -2.50 -13.98
N ASN A 48 -7.54 -2.03 -12.86
CA ASN A 48 -7.28 -0.61 -12.64
C ASN A 48 -5.95 -0.12 -13.23
N ARG A 49 -5.21 -0.96 -13.97
CA ARG A 49 -3.93 -0.63 -14.63
C ARG A 49 -2.84 -0.15 -13.66
N TYR A 50 -2.88 -0.59 -12.40
CA TYR A 50 -1.83 -0.31 -11.43
C TYR A 50 -0.57 -1.13 -11.67
N ILE A 51 -0.69 -2.28 -12.35
CA ILE A 51 0.44 -3.08 -12.81
C ILE A 51 0.54 -2.98 -14.33
N ASN A 52 1.70 -2.57 -14.82
CA ASN A 52 2.00 -2.62 -16.25
C ASN A 52 2.44 -4.04 -16.65
N THR A 53 1.53 -4.80 -17.25
CA THR A 53 1.73 -6.19 -17.68
C THR A 53 2.69 -6.35 -18.86
N SER A 54 3.03 -5.27 -19.57
CA SER A 54 4.09 -5.32 -20.61
C SER A 54 5.48 -5.52 -19.99
N VAL A 55 5.69 -5.03 -18.76
CA VAL A 55 6.97 -5.09 -18.04
C VAL A 55 6.91 -6.16 -16.95
N GLN A 56 5.96 -6.07 -16.03
CA GLN A 56 5.79 -7.02 -14.93
C GLN A 56 4.97 -8.23 -15.39
N LYS A 57 5.65 -9.35 -15.54
CA LYS A 57 5.05 -10.63 -15.96
C LYS A 57 5.08 -11.69 -14.86
N GLY A 58 5.84 -11.45 -13.78
CA GLY A 58 5.91 -12.34 -12.63
C GLY A 58 4.63 -12.26 -11.80
N GLY A 59 4.04 -13.41 -11.48
CA GLY A 59 2.85 -13.49 -10.64
C GLY A 59 1.54 -13.03 -11.30
N ILE A 60 1.55 -12.74 -12.61
CA ILE A 60 0.34 -12.40 -13.37
C ILE A 60 -0.26 -13.65 -14.03
N PRO A 61 -1.53 -14.01 -13.75
CA PRO A 61 -2.17 -15.17 -14.35
C PRO A 61 -2.25 -15.08 -15.87
N GLY A 62 -2.00 -16.19 -16.56
CA GLY A 62 -2.17 -16.29 -18.01
C GLY A 62 -1.05 -15.67 -18.87
N VAL A 63 0.04 -15.19 -18.27
CA VAL A 63 1.19 -14.61 -18.98
C VAL A 63 2.38 -15.56 -18.94
N SER A 64 3.00 -15.85 -20.09
CA SER A 64 4.23 -16.67 -20.19
C SER A 64 5.47 -15.82 -19.95
N GLY A 65 5.59 -15.26 -18.74
CA GLY A 65 6.60 -14.24 -18.41
C GLY A 65 8.04 -14.70 -18.66
N CYS A 66 8.38 -15.93 -18.27
CA CYS A 66 9.75 -16.46 -18.42
C CYS A 66 10.18 -16.59 -19.88
N LEU A 67 9.29 -17.11 -20.74
CA LEU A 67 9.59 -17.28 -22.16
C LEU A 67 9.76 -15.92 -22.83
N GLU A 68 8.81 -15.00 -22.61
CA GLU A 68 8.85 -13.67 -23.21
C GLU A 68 10.05 -12.84 -22.72
N HIS A 69 10.41 -12.93 -21.44
CA HIS A 69 11.60 -12.26 -20.90
C HIS A 69 12.89 -12.85 -21.48
N ALA A 70 12.99 -14.17 -21.60
CA ALA A 70 14.14 -14.83 -22.21
C ALA A 70 14.31 -14.45 -23.69
N THR A 71 13.21 -14.41 -24.46
CA THR A 71 13.26 -13.99 -25.86
C THR A 71 13.60 -12.52 -26.01
N MET A 72 13.04 -11.62 -25.19
CA MET A 72 13.38 -10.19 -25.22
C MET A 72 14.85 -9.95 -24.89
N ILE A 73 15.39 -10.61 -23.86
CA ILE A 73 16.82 -10.51 -23.52
C ILE A 73 17.67 -11.06 -24.67
N TRP A 74 17.30 -12.21 -25.23
CA TRP A 74 18.00 -12.79 -26.37
C TRP A 74 18.04 -11.82 -27.56
N GLU A 75 16.90 -11.28 -28.00
CA GLU A 75 16.85 -10.30 -29.10
C GLU A 75 17.67 -9.04 -28.80
N ALA A 76 17.58 -8.52 -27.57
CA ALA A 76 18.36 -7.37 -27.13
C ALA A 76 19.88 -7.66 -27.15
N THR A 77 20.31 -8.90 -26.92
CA THR A 77 21.71 -9.31 -27.03
C THR A 77 22.17 -9.60 -28.47
N GLN A 78 21.26 -9.92 -29.39
CA GLN A 78 21.61 -10.23 -30.78
C GLN A 78 21.72 -8.98 -31.66
N ARG A 79 20.87 -7.97 -31.47
CA ARG A 79 20.93 -6.71 -32.25
C ARG A 79 22.30 -6.02 -32.21
N PRO A 80 22.96 -5.86 -31.04
CA PRO A 80 24.29 -5.25 -30.98
C PRO A 80 25.36 -6.08 -31.68
N LYS A 81 25.20 -7.41 -31.76
CA LYS A 81 26.12 -8.29 -32.49
C LYS A 81 25.99 -8.12 -34.00
N SER A 82 24.77 -7.99 -34.53
CA SER A 82 24.55 -7.78 -35.96
C SER A 82 24.89 -6.36 -36.41
N GLU A 83 24.61 -5.37 -35.58
CA GLU A 83 24.75 -3.94 -35.91
C GLU A 83 26.08 -3.33 -35.42
N LYS A 84 26.92 -4.11 -34.73
CA LYS A 84 28.20 -3.66 -34.12
C LYS A 84 28.02 -2.48 -33.16
N LEU A 85 26.97 -2.55 -32.33
CA LEU A 85 26.69 -1.57 -31.28
C LEU A 85 27.24 -2.06 -29.94
N ASN A 86 27.42 -1.14 -28.99
CA ASN A 86 27.76 -1.47 -27.61
C ASN A 86 26.48 -1.79 -26.82
N LEU A 87 26.56 -2.77 -25.91
CA LEU A 87 25.46 -3.15 -25.02
C LEU A 87 25.99 -3.35 -23.60
N ASP A 88 25.40 -2.64 -22.65
CA ASP A 88 25.62 -2.83 -21.22
C ASP A 88 24.36 -3.44 -20.59
N VAL A 89 24.53 -4.49 -19.78
CA VAL A 89 23.43 -5.20 -19.11
C VAL A 89 23.63 -5.16 -17.60
N VAL A 90 22.61 -4.71 -16.88
CA VAL A 90 22.60 -4.65 -15.41
C VAL A 90 21.62 -5.69 -14.87
N TRP A 91 22.14 -6.61 -14.04
CA TRP A 91 21.34 -7.62 -13.35
C TRP A 91 21.06 -7.15 -11.92
N LEU A 92 19.79 -6.99 -11.56
CA LEU A 92 19.36 -6.56 -10.23
C LEU A 92 18.61 -7.72 -9.54
N ASP A 93 19.01 -8.05 -8.33
CA ASP A 93 18.34 -9.04 -7.49
C ASP A 93 18.16 -8.52 -6.06
N LEU A 94 17.07 -8.92 -5.42
CA LEU A 94 16.73 -8.52 -4.06
C LEU A 94 17.15 -9.61 -3.06
N ALA A 95 18.08 -9.27 -2.17
CA ALA A 95 18.48 -10.15 -1.09
C ALA A 95 17.30 -10.46 -0.15
N ASN A 96 16.92 -11.74 -0.07
CA ASN A 96 15.86 -12.25 0.80
C ASN A 96 14.52 -11.49 0.68
N ALA A 97 14.05 -11.24 -0.53
CA ALA A 97 12.87 -10.39 -0.78
C ALA A 97 11.63 -10.68 0.11
N PHE A 98 11.34 -11.93 0.46
CA PHE A 98 10.19 -12.27 1.31
C PHE A 98 10.42 -11.98 2.81
N GLY A 99 11.66 -12.02 3.29
CA GLY A 99 12.00 -11.78 4.69
C GLY A 99 12.57 -10.40 4.98
N SER A 100 13.01 -9.65 3.96
CA SER A 100 13.64 -8.33 4.11
C SER A 100 12.69 -7.15 3.90
N VAL A 101 11.51 -7.38 3.30
CA VAL A 101 10.52 -6.33 3.10
C VAL A 101 9.79 -6.04 4.41
N SER A 102 9.84 -4.77 4.86
CA SER A 102 9.15 -4.32 6.07
C SER A 102 7.62 -4.34 5.88
N HIS A 103 6.90 -4.68 6.95
CA HIS A 103 5.43 -4.73 6.93
C HIS A 103 4.81 -3.35 6.66
N GLU A 104 5.45 -2.27 7.11
CA GLU A 104 5.05 -0.90 6.87
C GLU A 104 5.10 -0.54 5.38
N MET A 105 6.13 -1.02 4.66
CA MET A 105 6.24 -0.84 3.21
C MET A 105 5.14 -1.58 2.45
N ILE A 106 4.75 -2.76 2.90
CA ILE A 106 3.62 -3.50 2.33
C ILE A 106 2.32 -2.70 2.52
N GLN A 107 2.08 -2.19 3.72
CA GLN A 107 0.90 -1.35 4.01
C GLN A 107 0.90 -0.04 3.21
N LEU A 108 2.06 0.59 3.05
CA LEU A 108 2.21 1.77 2.20
C LEU A 108 1.89 1.45 0.74
N ALA A 109 2.42 0.36 0.18
CA ALA A 109 2.12 -0.07 -1.17
C ALA A 109 0.62 -0.32 -1.37
N LEU A 110 -0.03 -1.03 -0.44
CA LEU A 110 -1.48 -1.25 -0.47
C LEU A 110 -2.26 0.07 -0.48
N ARG A 111 -1.84 1.07 0.31
CA ARG A 111 -2.44 2.42 0.30
C ARG A 111 -2.20 3.16 -1.02
N MET A 112 -0.96 3.15 -1.53
CA MET A 112 -0.60 3.80 -2.80
C MET A 112 -1.41 3.25 -3.98
N TYR A 113 -1.72 1.94 -3.96
CA TYR A 113 -2.56 1.29 -4.96
C TYR A 113 -4.05 1.30 -4.60
N HIS A 114 -4.46 2.09 -3.60
CA HIS A 114 -5.84 2.26 -3.18
C HIS A 114 -6.56 0.95 -2.82
N VAL A 115 -5.79 -0.05 -2.39
CA VAL A 115 -6.34 -1.34 -1.93
C VAL A 115 -7.15 -1.05 -0.67
N PRO A 116 -8.46 -1.32 -0.68
CA PRO A 116 -9.30 -1.01 0.45
C PRO A 116 -8.85 -1.79 1.69
N GLU A 117 -8.64 -1.10 2.81
CA GLU A 117 -8.32 -1.79 4.06
C GLU A 117 -9.60 -2.48 4.56
N VAL A 118 -9.54 -3.73 5.03
CA VAL A 118 -10.73 -4.50 5.47
C VAL A 118 -11.61 -3.72 6.45
N ILE A 119 -10.99 -2.90 7.32
CA ILE A 119 -11.69 -2.00 8.25
C ILE A 119 -12.34 -0.81 7.53
N GLN A 120 -11.67 -0.22 6.54
CA GLN A 120 -12.28 0.81 5.70
C GLN A 120 -13.45 0.25 4.90
N GLU A 121 -13.32 -0.93 4.28
CA GLU A 121 -14.42 -1.55 3.55
C GLU A 121 -15.60 -1.83 4.46
N TYR A 122 -15.35 -2.34 5.66
CA TYR A 122 -16.38 -2.54 6.65
C TYR A 122 -17.07 -1.21 7.03
N LYS A 123 -16.30 -0.16 7.35
CA LYS A 123 -16.84 1.15 7.74
C LYS A 123 -17.60 1.82 6.59
N CYS A 124 -17.01 1.86 5.39
CA CYS A 124 -17.63 2.41 4.18
C CYS A 124 -18.86 1.61 3.76
N GLY A 125 -18.81 0.28 3.86
CA GLY A 125 -19.93 -0.60 3.56
C GLY A 125 -21.11 -0.39 4.51
N LYS A 126 -20.84 -0.20 5.81
CA LYS A 126 -21.86 0.14 6.81
C LYS A 126 -22.43 1.54 6.57
N ALA A 127 -21.59 2.54 6.30
CA ALA A 127 -22.02 3.91 5.99
C ALA A 127 -22.88 3.96 4.71
N ARG A 128 -22.47 3.23 3.68
CA ARG A 128 -23.24 3.05 2.44
C ARG A 128 -24.60 2.44 2.74
N LEU A 129 -24.65 1.35 3.49
CA LEU A 129 -25.92 0.68 3.80
C LEU A 129 -26.86 1.58 4.60
N LEU A 130 -26.35 2.34 5.59
CA LEU A 130 -27.16 3.30 6.35
C LEU A 130 -27.78 4.35 5.43
N THR A 131 -26.97 4.97 4.58
CA THR A 131 -27.44 6.00 3.66
C THR A 131 -28.43 5.45 2.62
N MET A 132 -28.28 4.19 2.17
CA MET A 132 -29.30 3.54 1.32
C MET A 132 -30.64 3.38 2.03
N LEU A 133 -30.64 3.07 3.33
CA LEU A 133 -31.87 2.89 4.10
C LEU A 133 -32.57 4.24 4.38
N GLU A 134 -31.80 5.28 4.67
CA GLU A 134 -32.32 6.65 4.88
C GLU A 134 -32.97 7.22 3.60
N GLU A 135 -32.36 6.96 2.44
CA GLU A 135 -32.82 7.43 1.13
C GLU A 135 -33.72 6.42 0.40
N SER A 136 -34.19 5.36 1.08
CA SER A 136 -35.04 4.34 0.46
C SER A 136 -36.38 4.94 -0.02
N ASP A 137 -36.76 4.61 -1.25
CA ASP A 137 -38.07 4.98 -1.83
C ASP A 137 -39.24 4.24 -1.14
N ASP A 138 -38.96 3.09 -0.53
CA ASP A 138 -39.94 2.32 0.22
C ASP A 138 -40.31 3.03 1.55
N PRO A 139 -41.58 3.43 1.73
CA PRO A 139 -42.03 4.18 2.90
C PRO A 139 -41.94 3.37 4.21
N VAL A 140 -42.04 2.04 4.15
CA VAL A 140 -41.90 1.16 5.32
C VAL A 140 -40.45 1.14 5.78
N VAL A 141 -39.51 0.98 4.84
CA VAL A 141 -38.07 0.99 5.15
C VAL A 141 -37.65 2.34 5.74
N LYS A 142 -38.17 3.43 5.16
CA LYS A 142 -37.89 4.80 5.61
C LYS A 142 -38.46 5.11 7.01
N THR A 143 -39.56 4.46 7.38
CA THR A 143 -40.19 4.62 8.71
C THR A 143 -39.50 3.76 9.76
N VAL A 144 -39.12 2.53 9.40
CA VAL A 144 -38.53 1.57 10.35
C VAL A 144 -37.08 1.93 10.69
N GLN A 145 -36.30 2.45 9.74
CA GLN A 145 -34.86 2.74 9.86
C GLN A 145 -34.12 1.73 10.75
N PRO A 146 -33.99 0.47 10.29
CA PRO A 146 -33.48 -0.60 11.14
C PRO A 146 -32.08 -0.27 11.65
N SER A 147 -31.90 -0.38 12.97
CA SER A 147 -30.64 -0.04 13.62
C SER A 147 -29.52 -0.98 13.15
N LEU A 148 -28.48 -0.39 12.58
CA LEU A 148 -27.34 -1.16 12.09
C LEU A 148 -26.48 -1.60 13.27
N LYS A 149 -26.34 -2.92 13.42
CA LYS A 149 -25.38 -3.49 14.37
C LYS A 149 -23.96 -3.12 13.95
N THR A 150 -23.33 -2.29 14.77
CA THR A 150 -21.89 -1.98 14.76
C THR A 150 -21.27 -2.33 16.11
N GLY A 151 -19.94 -2.36 16.20
CA GLY A 151 -19.23 -2.67 17.44
C GLY A 151 -19.33 -1.56 18.49
N ARG A 152 -18.88 -1.82 19.73
CA ARG A 152 -18.94 -0.85 20.84
C ARG A 152 -18.08 0.41 20.62
N LYS A 153 -16.99 0.30 19.86
CA LYS A 153 -16.00 1.38 19.67
C LYS A 153 -16.32 2.33 18.51
N TRP A 154 -17.27 1.97 17.65
CA TRP A 154 -17.57 2.73 16.43
C TRP A 154 -19.03 2.58 16.05
N LYS A 155 -19.73 3.71 15.92
CA LYS A 155 -21.12 3.76 15.47
C LYS A 155 -21.20 4.39 14.10
N VAL A 156 -21.98 3.76 13.21
CA VAL A 156 -22.14 4.19 11.82
C VAL A 156 -22.95 5.47 11.70
N THR A 157 -23.95 5.68 12.56
CA THR A 157 -24.78 6.89 12.57
C THR A 157 -23.92 8.12 12.84
N GLU A 158 -23.13 8.07 13.92
CA GLU A 158 -22.19 9.15 14.31
C GLU A 158 -21.19 9.45 13.19
N ALA A 159 -20.61 8.42 12.56
CA ALA A 159 -19.65 8.59 11.48
C ALA A 159 -20.26 9.21 10.20
N VAL A 160 -21.48 8.82 9.85
CA VAL A 160 -22.21 9.36 8.69
C VAL A 160 -22.65 10.80 8.94
N ASP A 161 -23.12 11.12 10.14
CA ASP A 161 -23.50 12.48 10.51
C ASP A 161 -22.29 13.41 10.49
N GLU A 162 -21.16 12.96 11.04
CA GLU A 162 -19.92 13.72 11.00
C GLU A 162 -19.40 13.93 9.57
N ALA A 163 -19.53 12.93 8.69
CA ALA A 163 -19.22 13.06 7.27
C ALA A 163 -20.14 14.08 6.57
N LYS A 164 -21.45 14.06 6.85
CA LYS A 164 -22.41 15.05 6.33
C LYS A 164 -22.04 16.47 6.77
N GLU A 165 -21.67 16.67 8.04
CA GLU A 165 -21.24 17.98 8.55
C GLU A 165 -19.91 18.45 7.92
N CYS A 166 -18.93 17.55 7.74
CA CYS A 166 -17.70 17.87 7.02
C CYS A 166 -17.97 18.32 5.58
N LEU A 167 -18.89 17.66 4.87
CA LEU A 167 -19.26 18.03 3.50
C LEU A 167 -19.94 19.41 3.45
N LYS A 168 -20.85 19.71 4.38
CA LYS A 168 -21.44 21.05 4.53
C LYS A 168 -20.37 22.10 4.81
N MET A 169 -19.42 21.80 5.69
CA MET A 169 -18.34 22.73 6.02
C MET A 169 -17.42 22.97 4.81
N LYS A 170 -17.08 21.95 4.04
CA LYS A 170 -16.33 22.09 2.78
C LYS A 170 -17.08 22.95 1.76
N GLU A 171 -18.40 22.84 1.71
CA GLU A 171 -19.24 23.70 0.87
C GLU A 171 -19.22 25.17 1.33
N VAL A 172 -19.25 25.44 2.65
CA VAL A 172 -19.13 26.81 3.19
C VAL A 172 -17.75 27.41 2.93
N ILE A 173 -16.69 26.63 3.13
CA ILE A 173 -15.31 27.05 2.87
C ILE A 173 -15.09 27.34 1.37
N GLY A 174 -15.83 26.63 0.51
CA GLY A 174 -15.72 26.76 -0.94
C GLY A 174 -14.45 26.09 -1.49
N GLN A 175 -14.12 26.41 -2.75
CA GLN A 175 -12.92 25.88 -3.39
C GLN A 175 -11.69 26.59 -2.85
N THR A 176 -10.84 25.87 -2.13
CA THR A 176 -9.50 26.32 -1.75
C THR A 176 -8.51 25.95 -2.85
N GLN A 177 -7.46 26.76 -2.99
CA GLN A 177 -6.38 26.45 -3.90
C GLN A 177 -5.54 25.31 -3.32
N ALA A 178 -5.73 24.08 -3.82
CA ALA A 178 -4.92 22.93 -3.43
C ALA A 178 -3.61 22.83 -4.22
N ASP A 179 -3.60 23.35 -5.45
CA ASP A 179 -2.50 23.18 -6.41
C ASP A 179 -2.04 24.52 -7.02
N ARG A 180 -0.89 24.51 -7.70
CA ARG A 180 -0.40 25.64 -8.52
C ARG A 180 -1.27 25.99 -9.74
N ARG A 181 -2.34 25.23 -9.99
CA ARG A 181 -3.28 25.41 -11.12
C ARG A 181 -4.19 26.63 -10.97
N GLY A 182 -4.23 27.26 -9.79
CA GLY A 182 -5.02 28.46 -9.51
C GLY A 182 -6.49 28.16 -9.15
N LEU A 183 -7.19 29.21 -8.70
CA LEU A 183 -8.61 29.15 -8.34
C LEU A 183 -9.48 28.92 -9.58
N GLY A 184 -10.41 27.95 -9.52
CA GLY A 184 -11.38 27.69 -10.60
C GLY A 184 -10.96 26.64 -11.64
N SER A 185 -9.78 26.01 -11.50
CA SER A 185 -9.34 24.93 -12.41
C SER A 185 -10.14 23.62 -12.24
N THR A 186 -10.86 23.45 -11.12
CA THR A 186 -11.64 22.25 -10.78
C THR A 186 -13.13 22.56 -10.73
N THR A 187 -13.94 21.71 -11.37
CA THR A 187 -15.40 21.75 -11.21
C THR A 187 -15.77 21.33 -9.78
N ALA A 188 -16.27 22.29 -9.00
CA ALA A 188 -16.73 22.06 -7.64
C ALA A 188 -18.02 21.25 -7.64
N LYS A 189 -18.01 20.10 -6.93
CA LYS A 189 -19.24 19.39 -6.58
C LYS A 189 -19.77 19.92 -5.26
N TRP A 190 -21.02 20.39 -5.29
CA TRP A 190 -21.67 21.05 -4.17
C TRP A 190 -22.60 20.07 -3.46
N TRP A 191 -22.39 19.83 -2.18
CA TRP A 191 -23.18 18.89 -1.40
C TRP A 191 -24.69 19.21 -1.46
N SER A 192 -25.05 20.49 -1.33
CA SER A 192 -26.43 20.97 -1.46
C SER A 192 -27.10 20.68 -2.79
N LYS A 193 -26.33 20.58 -3.89
CA LYS A 193 -26.84 20.38 -5.26
C LYS A 193 -26.80 18.91 -5.71
N THR A 194 -26.30 18.02 -4.87
CA THR A 194 -26.21 16.58 -5.17
C THR A 194 -27.35 15.81 -4.54
N GLU A 195 -27.87 14.83 -5.28
CA GLU A 195 -28.97 13.97 -4.88
C GLU A 195 -28.69 12.50 -5.21
N GLY A 196 -29.38 11.60 -4.49
CA GLY A 196 -29.34 10.16 -4.71
C GLY A 196 -27.94 9.54 -4.62
N LYS A 197 -27.55 8.75 -5.64
CA LYS A 197 -26.29 7.99 -5.63
C LYS A 197 -25.07 8.90 -5.47
N GLU A 198 -25.04 10.03 -6.15
CA GLU A 198 -23.88 10.93 -6.12
C GLU A 198 -23.66 11.51 -4.71
N LYS A 199 -24.75 11.86 -4.05
CA LYS A 199 -24.74 12.30 -2.65
C LYS A 199 -24.18 11.22 -1.71
N ARG A 200 -24.61 9.97 -1.89
CA ARG A 200 -24.08 8.83 -1.11
C ARG A 200 -22.59 8.59 -1.35
N ASP A 201 -22.15 8.66 -2.60
CA ASP A 201 -20.74 8.49 -2.94
C ASP A 201 -19.88 9.57 -2.26
N MET A 202 -20.34 10.82 -2.19
CA MET A 202 -19.67 11.88 -1.42
C MET A 202 -19.53 11.55 0.07
N ILE A 203 -20.57 11.00 0.72
CA ILE A 203 -20.50 10.57 2.13
C ILE A 203 -19.46 9.46 2.31
N ILE A 204 -19.44 8.49 1.40
CA ILE A 204 -18.55 7.33 1.49
C ILE A 204 -17.09 7.76 1.31
N ASP A 205 -16.83 8.63 0.34
CA ASP A 205 -15.50 9.19 0.11
C ASP A 205 -15.02 10.02 1.31
N GLU A 206 -15.90 10.80 1.92
CA GLU A 206 -15.56 11.55 3.14
C GLU A 206 -15.27 10.63 4.32
N THR A 207 -16.05 9.56 4.49
CA THR A 207 -15.83 8.53 5.51
C THR A 207 -14.46 7.87 5.34
N ARG A 208 -14.06 7.59 4.08
CA ARG A 208 -12.74 7.04 3.75
C ARG A 208 -11.63 8.04 4.06
N ASN A 209 -11.75 9.27 3.58
CA ASN A 209 -10.77 10.34 3.81
C ASN A 209 -10.52 10.61 5.29
N LYS A 210 -11.58 10.52 6.11
CA LYS A 210 -11.48 10.71 7.56
C LYS A 210 -10.71 9.59 8.26
N GLU A 211 -10.93 8.35 7.85
CA GLU A 211 -10.14 7.22 8.35
C GLU A 211 -8.67 7.38 7.99
N ASP A 212 -8.38 7.79 6.75
CA ASP A 212 -7.00 8.04 6.29
C ASP A 212 -6.35 9.19 7.03
N SER A 213 -7.08 10.27 7.27
CA SER A 213 -6.61 11.41 8.07
C SER A 213 -6.27 11.00 9.50
N THR A 214 -7.11 10.17 10.13
CA THR A 214 -6.86 9.65 11.49
C THR A 214 -5.60 8.78 11.53
N ARG A 215 -5.35 7.98 10.48
CA ARG A 215 -4.13 7.18 10.36
C ARG A 215 -2.89 8.05 10.16
N VAL A 216 -2.96 9.05 9.29
CA VAL A 216 -1.86 10.00 9.09
C VAL A 216 -1.58 10.76 10.38
N GLN A 217 -2.61 11.22 11.10
CA GLN A 217 -2.43 11.87 12.40
C GLN A 217 -1.73 10.95 13.41
N ARG A 218 -2.11 9.68 13.48
CA ARG A 218 -1.42 8.68 14.33
C ARG A 218 0.02 8.45 13.88
N ALA A 219 0.27 8.38 12.58
CA ALA A 219 1.61 8.24 12.05
C ALA A 219 2.46 9.45 12.44
N VAL A 220 1.99 10.69 12.25
CA VAL A 220 2.71 11.91 12.65
C VAL A 220 3.01 11.92 14.17
N GLN A 221 2.12 11.38 14.99
CA GLN A 221 2.33 11.25 16.44
C GLN A 221 3.39 10.20 16.83
N GLN A 222 3.79 9.31 15.91
CA GLN A 222 4.84 8.32 16.16
C GLN A 222 6.21 8.92 15.87
N PRO A 223 7.06 9.12 16.89
CA PRO A 223 8.32 9.85 16.73
C PRO A 223 9.34 9.17 15.82
N GLN A 224 9.22 7.85 15.59
CA GLN A 224 10.16 7.09 14.77
C GLN A 224 9.48 6.46 13.55
N GLN A 225 8.43 5.66 13.76
CA GLN A 225 7.62 5.06 12.69
C GLN A 225 6.83 6.09 11.88
N GLY A 226 6.70 7.31 12.39
CA GLY A 226 6.09 8.45 11.72
C GLY A 226 7.04 9.35 10.97
N GLN A 227 8.37 9.16 11.06
CA GLN A 227 9.34 10.08 10.44
C GLN A 227 9.16 10.22 8.92
N TRP A 228 8.57 9.23 8.25
CA TRP A 228 8.20 9.31 6.83
C TRP A 228 7.15 10.38 6.52
N THR A 229 6.42 10.90 7.52
CA THR A 229 5.46 12.01 7.31
C THR A 229 6.17 13.36 7.19
N ASN A 230 7.40 13.46 7.70
CA ASN A 230 8.20 14.69 7.69
C ASN A 230 9.35 14.47 6.70
N TRP A 231 9.13 14.86 5.44
CA TRP A 231 10.15 14.75 4.39
C TRP A 231 11.38 15.64 4.61
N ASP A 232 11.34 16.49 5.63
CA ASP A 232 12.37 17.48 5.96
C ASP A 232 13.65 16.84 6.53
N THR A 233 13.60 15.60 7.01
CA THR A 233 14.71 14.87 7.63
C THR A 233 15.28 13.75 6.76
N ALA A 234 14.92 13.67 5.49
CA ALA A 234 15.67 12.88 4.52
C ALA A 234 17.06 13.52 4.34
N ILE A 235 17.96 13.28 5.29
CA ILE A 235 19.35 13.73 5.24
C ILE A 235 19.93 13.11 3.96
N GLN A 236 20.05 13.93 2.92
CA GLN A 236 20.83 13.63 1.74
C GLN A 236 22.30 13.53 2.15
N ARG A 237 22.70 12.42 2.76
CA ARG A 237 24.08 11.98 2.64
C ARG A 237 24.20 11.25 1.31
N SER A 238 24.54 12.01 0.27
CA SER A 238 24.91 11.44 -1.02
C SER A 238 26.23 10.67 -0.86
N LEU A 239 26.15 9.35 -0.74
CA LEU A 239 27.30 8.49 -0.91
C LEU A 239 27.48 8.29 -2.41
N THR A 240 28.61 8.73 -2.97
CA THR A 240 28.90 8.45 -4.37
C THR A 240 29.25 6.96 -4.52
N TRP A 241 29.05 6.40 -5.71
CA TRP A 241 29.46 5.02 -6.00
C TRP A 241 30.94 4.78 -5.68
N ASN A 242 31.78 5.79 -5.88
CA ASN A 242 33.20 5.74 -5.56
C ASN A 242 33.46 5.63 -4.04
N ASP A 243 32.70 6.36 -3.22
CA ASP A 243 32.79 6.30 -1.76
C ASP A 243 32.42 4.91 -1.22
N ILE A 244 31.42 4.26 -1.83
CA ILE A 244 30.94 2.94 -1.41
C ILE A 244 31.99 1.87 -1.75
N TRP A 245 32.59 1.91 -2.94
CA TRP A 245 33.59 0.93 -3.37
C TRP A 245 34.90 0.99 -2.59
N HIS A 246 35.25 2.15 -2.04
CA HIS A 246 36.51 2.35 -1.31
C HIS A 246 36.37 2.36 0.22
N MET A 247 35.15 2.24 0.77
CA MET A 247 34.94 2.18 2.21
C MET A 247 35.10 0.75 2.77
N ALA A 248 35.76 0.64 3.92
CA ALA A 248 35.83 -0.61 4.67
C ALA A 248 34.41 -1.08 5.07
N PRO A 249 34.08 -2.39 4.98
CA PRO A 249 32.73 -2.90 5.21
C PRO A 249 32.12 -2.53 6.58
N LEU A 250 32.94 -2.49 7.64
CA LEU A 250 32.51 -2.08 8.98
C LEU A 250 32.13 -0.59 9.06
N ARG A 251 32.80 0.25 8.25
CA ARG A 251 32.52 1.68 8.15
C ARG A 251 31.21 1.94 7.41
N ILE A 252 30.92 1.16 6.36
CA ILE A 252 29.64 1.19 5.63
C ILE A 252 28.49 0.77 6.56
N SER A 253 28.67 -0.35 7.28
CA SER A 253 27.68 -0.83 8.27
C SER A 253 27.40 0.21 9.36
N PHE A 254 28.44 0.84 9.91
CA PHE A 254 28.30 1.93 10.87
C PHE A 254 27.60 3.16 10.27
N LEU A 255 27.97 3.56 9.05
CA LEU A 255 27.36 4.70 8.35
C LEU A 255 25.87 4.47 8.10
N ILE A 256 25.49 3.30 7.61
CA ILE A 256 24.08 2.95 7.40
C ILE A 256 23.33 2.95 8.75
N ARG A 257 23.88 2.31 9.78
CA ARG A 257 23.23 2.24 11.10
C ARG A 257 23.14 3.61 11.79
N SER A 258 24.09 4.51 11.58
CA SER A 258 24.03 5.87 12.14
C SER A 258 23.05 6.77 11.38
N VAL A 259 22.94 6.63 10.07
CA VAL A 259 21.97 7.38 9.24
C VAL A 259 20.53 7.01 9.58
N TYR A 260 20.26 5.73 9.85
CA TYR A 260 18.93 5.25 10.22
C TYR A 260 18.68 5.19 11.75
N ASP A 261 19.60 5.72 12.56
CA ASP A 261 19.54 5.70 14.04
C ASP A 261 19.25 4.30 14.63
N LEU A 262 19.90 3.28 14.05
CA LEU A 262 19.82 1.87 14.42
C LEU A 262 21.04 1.41 15.26
N LEU A 263 21.85 2.35 15.74
CA LEU A 263 22.96 2.03 16.63
C LEU A 263 22.40 1.66 18.02
N PRO A 264 22.91 0.60 18.67
CA PRO A 264 22.47 0.20 20.00
C PRO A 264 22.98 1.21 21.04
N SER A 265 22.25 2.31 21.20
CA SER A 265 22.44 3.30 22.25
C SER A 265 21.31 3.16 23.28
N ASN A 266 21.55 3.55 24.54
CA ASN A 266 20.50 3.54 25.55
C ASN A 266 19.28 4.37 25.14
N ALA A 267 19.49 5.47 24.39
CA ALA A 267 18.41 6.27 23.83
C ALA A 267 17.59 5.49 22.79
N ASN A 268 18.24 4.72 21.92
CA ASN A 268 17.57 3.90 20.90
C ASN A 268 16.89 2.67 21.48
N LEU A 269 17.46 2.03 22.51
CA LEU A 269 16.82 0.90 23.18
C LEU A 269 15.51 1.29 23.87
N VAL A 270 15.38 2.53 24.36
CA VAL A 270 14.13 3.08 24.92
C VAL A 270 13.18 3.57 23.81
N ARG A 271 13.70 3.94 22.64
CA ARG A 271 12.92 4.42 21.48
C ARG A 271 12.25 3.30 20.69
N TRP A 272 12.92 2.15 20.60
CA TRP A 272 12.50 0.97 19.83
C TRP A 272 11.95 -0.17 20.70
N GLY A 273 12.13 -0.11 22.03
CA GLY A 273 11.70 -1.11 23.00
C GLY A 273 10.30 -0.87 23.57
#